data_AF-A6DKC2-F1
#
_entry.id   AF-A6DKC2-F1
#
_cell.length_a   1.000
_cell.length_b   1.000
_cell.length_c   1.000
_cell.angle_alpha   90.00
_cell.angle_beta   90.00
_cell.angle_gamma   90.00
#
_symmetry.space_group_name_H-M   'P 1'
#
loop_
_entity.id
_entity.type
_entity.pdbx_description
1 polymer ?
#
loop_
_entity_poly.entity_id
_entity_poly.type
_entity_poly.pdbx_seq_one_letter_code
_entity_poly.pdbx_strand_id
1 'polypeptide(L)'
;MKIPILLLIVFTSNLIKAEETWRFLLLADWHNAEKYTQSAKNPSWLKQAIEEDVADIKMLKDNYGGELILMPGDSNGGHWDTPKFIKSFNPQLSPSEAILAAGKLCYDGMISSFKKGGYSKLIMAVGDHEMGDNPWPENSVLSHCQPQFREAFAKSFNYKANGGDFLYNKPIGKVPSQPLGTPFEDTAYAYQHKNVLFITLDAFYQESPDKRISDEGSVTGTITGKQLEWMEKVLIEARNDSSIKHIFVQSHLPVIYPVRKVNSSGMMMDDGMESIFWKLLRTYEVDIYFAGEVHANTVSKDPHSNVIQVVSRGNFFNNFQTVDISDDQIKIICYKQNGPSVSDNNFEQSGILMIDKTSKKPQFTHSGELAFLELDKPVFSFSFEKDFLYSERPITGLEFKKNQKQSQRVRGVYCDRIIPNNGSFANSYDALHHKVELVPGKHGTAGKFTKNTIMTSYGMGPLDNGKPISYSVWIKTSSEENQLIINTGSIWSKALKGFMNLHINNGLPEVVISKDHYLMALTEKINDGNWHHLAITMPKESCRLSEVLIYVDGEKAVTRIKKGSDVNLSFTKSMRLSIGGLGYTNKAFNKLNVKAFKGLVDEVTIWTRSISVEEISQLAN
;
A
#
# COMPACT_ATOMS: atom_id res chain seq x y z
N MET A 1 53.17 -64.55 24.58
CA MET A 1 51.71 -64.69 24.39
C MET A 1 51.10 -63.31 24.64
N LYS A 2 50.86 -62.52 23.59
CA LYS A 2 50.34 -61.14 23.67
C LYS A 2 48.89 -61.15 23.20
N ILE A 3 47.97 -60.72 24.06
CA ILE A 3 46.55 -60.56 23.76
C ILE A 3 46.39 -59.21 23.03
N PRO A 4 45.71 -59.14 21.87
CA PRO A 4 45.40 -57.85 21.26
C PRO A 4 44.11 -57.29 21.85
N ILE A 5 44.18 -56.04 22.30
CA ILE A 5 43.02 -55.23 22.70
C ILE A 5 42.32 -54.77 21.41
N LEU A 6 41.05 -55.17 21.24
CA LEU A 6 40.19 -54.73 20.14
C LEU A 6 39.61 -53.36 20.52
N LEU A 7 40.06 -52.30 19.86
CA LEU A 7 39.52 -50.95 20.01
C LEU A 7 38.24 -50.83 19.17
N LEU A 8 37.07 -50.75 19.82
CA LEU A 8 35.79 -50.55 19.15
C LEU A 8 35.61 -49.04 18.91
N ILE A 9 35.82 -48.58 17.68
CA ILE A 9 35.49 -47.20 17.27
C ILE A 9 34.02 -47.17 16.87
N VAL A 10 33.19 -46.55 17.71
CA VAL A 10 31.79 -46.26 17.41
C VAL A 10 31.75 -45.03 16.49
N PHE A 11 31.46 -45.24 15.21
CA PHE A 11 31.10 -44.16 14.29
C PHE A 11 29.66 -43.73 14.62
N THR A 12 29.49 -42.64 15.36
CA THR A 12 28.20 -41.93 15.41
C THR A 12 28.02 -41.22 14.07
N SER A 13 27.25 -41.81 13.17
CA SER A 13 26.75 -41.11 11.99
C SER A 13 25.81 -40.00 12.45
N ASN A 14 26.29 -38.75 12.48
CA ASN A 14 25.41 -37.60 12.50
C ASN A 14 24.67 -37.57 11.17
N LEU A 15 23.49 -38.17 11.14
CA LEU A 15 22.49 -37.90 10.12
C LEU A 15 22.13 -36.42 10.27
N ILE A 16 22.74 -35.57 9.45
CA ILE A 16 22.28 -34.20 9.22
C ILE A 16 20.87 -34.37 8.63
N LYS A 17 19.86 -34.22 9.48
CA LYS A 17 18.46 -34.19 9.05
C LYS A 17 18.35 -32.94 8.18
N ALA A 18 18.09 -33.11 6.88
CA ALA A 18 17.83 -31.99 6.00
C ALA A 18 16.73 -31.13 6.62
N GLU A 19 17.00 -29.83 6.75
CA GLU A 19 16.10 -28.85 7.32
C GLU A 19 14.77 -28.87 6.54
N GLU A 20 13.65 -29.06 7.25
CA GLU A 20 12.35 -29.23 6.60
C GLU A 20 11.82 -27.86 6.17
N THR A 21 12.02 -27.53 4.90
CA THR A 21 11.43 -26.32 4.31
C THR A 21 9.92 -26.46 4.19
N TRP A 22 9.17 -25.40 4.49
CA TRP A 22 7.73 -25.35 4.27
C TRP A 22 7.30 -24.00 3.69
N ARG A 23 6.05 -23.91 3.21
CA ARG A 23 5.55 -22.75 2.49
C ARG A 23 4.18 -22.31 3.00
N PHE A 24 3.89 -21.02 2.90
CA PHE A 24 2.52 -20.49 2.87
C PHE A 24 2.32 -19.46 1.75
N LEU A 25 1.07 -19.09 1.46
CA LEU A 25 0.76 -17.99 0.54
C LEU A 25 0.36 -16.73 1.31
N LEU A 26 0.75 -15.57 0.81
CA LEU A 26 0.34 -14.26 1.31
C LEU A 26 -0.57 -13.58 0.29
N LEU A 27 -1.74 -13.12 0.76
CA LEU A 27 -2.83 -12.60 -0.07
C LEU A 27 -3.67 -11.57 0.71
N ALA A 28 -3.26 -10.30 0.73
CA ALA A 28 -4.06 -9.20 1.30
C ALA A 28 -5.13 -8.67 0.33
N ASP A 29 -6.15 -7.97 0.81
CA ASP A 29 -7.07 -7.17 -0.01
C ASP A 29 -7.76 -7.96 -1.15
N TRP A 30 -8.26 -9.17 -0.85
CA TRP A 30 -8.89 -10.01 -1.87
C TRP A 30 -10.15 -9.38 -2.46
N HIS A 31 -10.94 -8.66 -1.64
CA HIS A 31 -12.20 -7.95 -1.98
C HIS A 31 -13.19 -8.71 -2.87
N ASN A 32 -13.41 -9.99 -2.62
CA ASN A 32 -14.34 -10.80 -3.41
C ASN A 32 -15.42 -11.50 -2.57
N ALA A 33 -15.29 -11.53 -1.24
CA ALA A 33 -16.24 -12.25 -0.38
C ALA A 33 -17.64 -11.61 -0.34
N GLU A 34 -17.79 -10.33 -0.70
CA GLU A 34 -19.08 -9.62 -0.70
C GLU A 34 -20.17 -10.33 -1.54
N LYS A 35 -19.77 -11.12 -2.55
CA LYS A 35 -20.70 -11.87 -3.42
C LYS A 35 -21.60 -12.84 -2.64
N TYR A 36 -21.12 -13.40 -1.53
CA TYR A 36 -21.87 -14.41 -0.77
C TYR A 36 -23.10 -13.80 -0.06
N THR A 37 -23.17 -12.48 0.13
CA THR A 37 -24.40 -11.79 0.58
C THR A 37 -25.59 -12.02 -0.36
N GLN A 38 -25.33 -12.39 -1.63
CA GLN A 38 -26.39 -12.66 -2.61
C GLN A 38 -26.90 -14.11 -2.56
N SER A 39 -26.38 -14.97 -1.69
CA SER A 39 -26.73 -16.40 -1.63
C SER A 39 -28.23 -16.65 -1.42
N ALA A 40 -28.89 -15.85 -0.58
CA ALA A 40 -30.33 -15.98 -0.34
C ALA A 40 -31.18 -15.64 -1.57
N LYS A 41 -30.69 -14.76 -2.45
CA LYS A 41 -31.36 -14.42 -3.72
C LYS A 41 -31.07 -15.43 -4.82
N ASN A 42 -30.02 -16.24 -4.64
CA ASN A 42 -29.56 -17.28 -5.57
C ASN A 42 -29.56 -16.82 -7.05
N PRO A 43 -28.91 -15.69 -7.38
CA PRO A 43 -28.90 -15.22 -8.76
C PRO A 43 -28.12 -16.20 -9.65
N SER A 44 -28.50 -16.32 -10.92
CA SER A 44 -27.96 -17.32 -11.84
C SER A 44 -26.44 -17.26 -12.01
N TRP A 45 -25.82 -16.09 -11.84
CA TRP A 45 -24.37 -15.90 -11.94
C TRP A 45 -23.59 -16.37 -10.71
N LEU A 46 -24.22 -16.49 -9.52
CA LEU A 46 -23.49 -16.70 -8.26
C LEU A 46 -22.82 -18.07 -8.21
N LYS A 47 -23.51 -19.11 -8.66
CA LYS A 47 -22.96 -20.47 -8.70
C LYS A 47 -21.65 -20.52 -9.50
N GLN A 48 -21.67 -19.93 -10.70
CA GLN A 48 -20.50 -19.86 -11.56
C GLN A 48 -19.37 -19.04 -10.91
N ALA A 49 -19.68 -17.88 -10.34
CA ALA A 49 -18.67 -17.04 -9.69
C ALA A 49 -17.99 -17.72 -8.48
N ILE A 50 -18.71 -18.60 -7.76
CA ILE A 50 -18.15 -19.41 -6.67
C ILE A 50 -17.30 -20.57 -7.23
N GLU A 51 -17.76 -21.23 -8.30
CA GLU A 51 -16.99 -22.28 -8.97
C GLU A 51 -15.68 -21.74 -9.54
N GLU A 52 -15.69 -20.51 -10.07
CA GLU A 52 -14.50 -19.78 -10.52
C GLU A 52 -13.53 -19.50 -9.38
N ASP A 53 -13.99 -18.95 -8.24
CA ASP A 53 -13.13 -18.75 -7.06
C ASP A 53 -12.49 -20.07 -6.60
N VAL A 54 -13.27 -21.15 -6.52
CA VAL A 54 -12.76 -22.47 -6.11
C VAL A 54 -11.72 -22.99 -7.10
N ALA A 55 -11.94 -22.80 -8.40
CA ALA A 55 -10.98 -23.19 -9.44
C ALA A 55 -9.69 -22.36 -9.35
N ASP A 56 -9.79 -21.05 -9.13
CA ASP A 56 -8.64 -20.17 -8.97
C ASP A 56 -7.83 -20.54 -7.71
N ILE A 57 -8.49 -20.78 -6.59
CA ILE A 57 -7.83 -21.21 -5.35
C ILE A 57 -7.17 -22.59 -5.53
N LYS A 58 -7.85 -23.52 -6.21
CA LYS A 58 -7.28 -24.83 -6.53
C LYS A 58 -6.06 -24.70 -7.44
N MET A 59 -6.11 -23.82 -8.43
CA MET A 59 -4.96 -23.50 -9.28
C MET A 59 -3.78 -23.01 -8.43
N LEU A 60 -4.01 -22.09 -7.48
CA LEU A 60 -2.96 -21.64 -6.57
C LEU A 60 -2.37 -22.80 -5.77
N LYS A 61 -3.23 -23.65 -5.19
CA LYS A 61 -2.80 -24.82 -4.40
C LYS A 61 -1.98 -25.81 -5.21
N ASP A 62 -2.46 -26.19 -6.38
CA ASP A 62 -1.84 -27.23 -7.20
C ASP A 62 -0.49 -26.77 -7.80
N ASN A 63 -0.35 -25.47 -8.11
CA ASN A 63 0.83 -24.95 -8.81
C ASN A 63 1.86 -24.25 -7.90
N TYR A 64 1.41 -23.64 -6.79
CA TYR A 64 2.26 -22.87 -5.89
C TYR A 64 2.34 -23.46 -4.47
N GLY A 65 1.50 -24.44 -4.14
CA GLY A 65 1.56 -25.15 -2.87
C GLY A 65 1.20 -24.26 -1.68
N GLY A 66 1.82 -24.49 -0.53
CA GLY A 66 1.55 -23.75 0.70
C GLY A 66 0.59 -24.48 1.63
N GLU A 67 0.93 -24.55 2.92
CA GLU A 67 0.15 -25.26 3.94
C GLU A 67 -1.04 -24.43 4.47
N LEU A 68 -0.92 -23.10 4.39
CA LEU A 68 -1.90 -22.12 4.85
C LEU A 68 -1.85 -20.85 3.98
N ILE A 69 -2.80 -19.94 4.21
CA ILE A 69 -2.77 -18.58 3.66
C ILE A 69 -2.72 -17.57 4.80
N LEU A 70 -1.80 -16.61 4.72
CA LEU A 70 -1.75 -15.41 5.56
C LEU A 70 -2.45 -14.26 4.82
N MET A 71 -3.38 -13.58 5.48
CA MET A 71 -4.21 -12.54 4.86
C MET A 71 -4.30 -11.29 5.76
N PRO A 72 -3.49 -10.26 5.47
CA PRO A 72 -3.58 -8.95 6.11
C PRO A 72 -4.85 -8.16 5.75
N GLY A 73 -6.03 -8.68 6.10
CA GLY A 73 -7.33 -8.01 5.97
C GLY A 73 -7.92 -7.92 4.57
N ASP A 74 -9.12 -7.37 4.53
CA ASP A 74 -9.90 -6.93 3.38
C ASP A 74 -10.32 -8.03 2.41
N SER A 75 -11.15 -8.93 2.93
CA SER A 75 -11.76 -9.96 2.12
C SER A 75 -13.00 -9.47 1.34
N ASN A 76 -13.66 -8.41 1.83
CA ASN A 76 -14.98 -7.95 1.38
C ASN A 76 -15.07 -6.41 1.21
N GLY A 77 -16.30 -5.91 0.99
CA GLY A 77 -16.60 -4.48 0.86
C GLY A 77 -17.16 -3.83 2.13
N GLY A 78 -17.70 -4.59 3.09
CA GLY A 78 -17.87 -4.13 4.48
C GLY A 78 -19.02 -3.16 4.79
N HIS A 79 -19.59 -2.47 3.81
CA HIS A 79 -20.63 -1.44 4.00
C HIS A 79 -22.04 -1.97 4.38
N TRP A 80 -22.12 -2.93 5.29
CA TRP A 80 -23.34 -3.67 5.64
C TRP A 80 -24.31 -2.90 6.54
N ASP A 81 -23.83 -1.88 7.23
CA ASP A 81 -24.62 -0.99 8.09
C ASP A 81 -25.45 0.02 7.28
N THR A 82 -25.10 0.25 6.02
CA THR A 82 -25.66 1.36 5.24
C THR A 82 -27.13 1.13 4.88
N PRO A 83 -27.99 2.17 4.90
CA PRO A 83 -29.39 2.04 4.51
C PRO A 83 -29.58 1.47 3.09
N LYS A 84 -28.66 1.79 2.17
CA LYS A 84 -28.67 1.29 0.80
C LYS A 84 -28.46 -0.23 0.76
N PHE A 85 -27.47 -0.73 1.52
CA PHE A 85 -27.20 -2.16 1.60
C PHE A 85 -28.39 -2.89 2.22
N ILE A 86 -28.82 -2.48 3.41
CA ILE A 86 -29.91 -3.12 4.17
C ILE A 86 -31.19 -3.22 3.33
N LYS A 87 -31.59 -2.12 2.69
CA LYS A 87 -32.76 -2.11 1.79
C LYS A 87 -32.69 -3.18 0.70
N SER A 88 -31.49 -3.42 0.17
CA SER A 88 -31.27 -4.39 -0.90
C SER A 88 -31.05 -5.81 -0.39
N PHE A 89 -30.49 -5.98 0.81
CA PHE A 89 -30.12 -7.26 1.40
C PHE A 89 -31.32 -7.87 2.13
N ASN A 90 -31.82 -7.18 3.15
CA ASN A 90 -33.07 -7.49 3.83
C ASN A 90 -33.58 -6.24 4.58
N PRO A 91 -34.65 -5.57 4.10
CA PRO A 91 -35.13 -4.32 4.67
C PRO A 91 -35.74 -4.44 6.08
N GLN A 92 -35.91 -5.66 6.60
CA GLN A 92 -36.44 -5.90 7.96
C GLN A 92 -35.36 -5.92 9.04
N LEU A 93 -34.09 -5.97 8.65
CA LEU A 93 -32.98 -6.02 9.61
C LEU A 93 -32.60 -4.62 10.09
N SER A 94 -32.28 -4.51 11.37
CA SER A 94 -31.48 -3.39 11.88
C SER A 94 -30.06 -3.44 11.30
N PRO A 95 -29.28 -2.34 11.37
CA PRO A 95 -27.88 -2.34 10.94
C PRO A 95 -27.03 -3.41 11.63
N SER A 96 -27.17 -3.56 12.95
CA SER A 96 -26.50 -4.60 13.75
C SER A 96 -26.80 -6.01 13.22
N GLU A 97 -28.08 -6.33 13.00
CA GLU A 97 -28.48 -7.64 12.47
C GLU A 97 -28.02 -7.86 11.03
N ALA A 98 -28.01 -6.80 10.21
CA ALA A 98 -27.54 -6.85 8.83
C ALA A 98 -26.04 -7.15 8.76
N ILE A 99 -25.22 -6.52 9.60
CA ILE A 99 -23.78 -6.77 9.72
C ILE A 99 -23.52 -8.24 10.09
N LEU A 100 -24.17 -8.74 11.14
CA LEU A 100 -23.99 -10.13 11.58
C LEU A 100 -24.42 -11.14 10.51
N ALA A 101 -25.55 -10.90 9.84
CA ALA A 101 -26.05 -11.79 8.79
C ALA A 101 -25.21 -11.75 7.51
N ALA A 102 -24.80 -10.55 7.06
CA ALA A 102 -23.96 -10.38 5.88
C ALA A 102 -22.56 -10.94 6.09
N GLY A 103 -21.91 -10.59 7.21
CA GLY A 103 -20.59 -11.09 7.57
C GLY A 103 -20.57 -12.61 7.65
N LYS A 104 -21.55 -13.24 8.31
CA LYS A 104 -21.65 -14.70 8.35
C LYS A 104 -21.68 -15.32 6.94
N LEU A 105 -22.49 -14.77 6.01
CA LEU A 105 -22.54 -15.27 4.64
C LEU A 105 -21.21 -15.09 3.90
N CYS A 106 -20.61 -13.89 4.00
CA CYS A 106 -19.31 -13.56 3.40
C CYS A 106 -18.21 -14.50 3.87
N TYR A 107 -18.00 -14.58 5.18
CA TYR A 107 -16.88 -15.31 5.76
C TYR A 107 -17.06 -16.83 5.66
N ASP A 108 -18.26 -17.37 5.94
CA ASP A 108 -18.51 -18.82 5.78
C ASP A 108 -18.37 -19.24 4.31
N GLY A 109 -18.89 -18.42 3.39
CA GLY A 109 -18.81 -18.65 1.96
C GLY A 109 -17.36 -18.67 1.49
N MET A 110 -16.58 -17.68 1.90
CA MET A 110 -15.15 -17.61 1.64
C MET A 110 -14.40 -18.83 2.20
N ILE A 111 -14.52 -19.12 3.49
CA ILE A 111 -13.86 -20.27 4.15
C ILE A 111 -14.20 -21.57 3.42
N SER A 112 -15.46 -21.76 3.03
CA SER A 112 -15.93 -22.92 2.27
C SER A 112 -15.24 -23.04 0.92
N SER A 113 -15.14 -21.94 0.16
CA SER A 113 -14.49 -21.91 -1.15
C SER A 113 -12.99 -22.15 -1.05
N PHE A 114 -12.31 -21.53 -0.09
CA PHE A 114 -10.89 -21.78 0.15
C PHE A 114 -10.60 -23.22 0.56
N LYS A 115 -11.45 -23.80 1.43
CA LYS A 115 -11.34 -25.21 1.81
C LYS A 115 -11.54 -26.14 0.62
N LYS A 116 -12.52 -25.87 -0.25
CA LYS A 116 -12.76 -26.64 -1.49
C LYS A 116 -11.59 -26.51 -2.48
N GLY A 117 -10.96 -25.33 -2.53
CA GLY A 117 -9.75 -25.09 -3.31
C GLY A 117 -8.47 -25.68 -2.71
N GLY A 118 -8.50 -26.23 -1.48
CA GLY A 118 -7.39 -26.95 -0.87
C GLY A 118 -6.64 -26.22 0.25
N TYR A 119 -7.16 -25.09 0.74
CA TYR A 119 -6.66 -24.39 1.91
C TYR A 119 -7.66 -24.42 3.05
N SER A 120 -7.42 -25.28 4.04
CA SER A 120 -8.27 -25.41 5.22
C SER A 120 -7.92 -24.44 6.35
N LYS A 121 -6.79 -23.73 6.25
CA LYS A 121 -6.30 -22.78 7.24
C LYS A 121 -6.02 -21.42 6.61
N LEU A 122 -6.76 -20.42 7.05
CA LEU A 122 -6.60 -19.02 6.71
C LEU A 122 -6.26 -18.27 8.01
N ILE A 123 -5.11 -17.60 8.06
CA ILE A 123 -4.71 -16.75 9.18
C ILE A 123 -4.94 -15.31 8.74
N MET A 124 -6.11 -14.77 9.09
CA MET A 124 -6.56 -13.47 8.64
C MET A 124 -6.54 -12.45 9.78
N ALA A 125 -6.05 -11.24 9.51
CA ALA A 125 -6.26 -10.04 10.33
C ALA A 125 -7.54 -9.33 9.90
N VAL A 126 -8.15 -8.52 10.77
CA VAL A 126 -9.22 -7.61 10.35
C VAL A 126 -8.63 -6.45 9.53
N GLY A 127 -9.22 -6.14 8.39
CA GLY A 127 -9.00 -4.90 7.64
C GLY A 127 -10.07 -3.85 7.93
N ASP A 128 -9.98 -2.68 7.30
CA ASP A 128 -10.95 -1.60 7.53
C ASP A 128 -12.33 -2.00 7.00
N HIS A 129 -12.40 -2.80 5.94
CA HIS A 129 -13.66 -3.36 5.44
C HIS A 129 -14.25 -4.43 6.36
N GLU A 130 -13.45 -5.14 7.15
CA GLU A 130 -13.97 -5.96 8.25
C GLU A 130 -14.52 -5.11 9.41
N MET A 131 -14.19 -3.81 9.43
CA MET A 131 -14.66 -2.81 10.39
C MET A 131 -15.71 -1.82 9.80
N GLY A 132 -16.19 -2.09 8.59
CA GLY A 132 -17.25 -1.32 7.92
C GLY A 132 -16.80 -0.25 6.92
N ASP A 133 -15.49 -0.21 6.63
CA ASP A 133 -14.78 0.74 5.76
C ASP A 133 -14.78 2.19 6.31
N ASN A 134 -13.74 2.94 5.98
CA ASN A 134 -13.55 4.30 6.46
C ASN A 134 -14.34 5.34 5.62
N PRO A 135 -14.66 6.51 6.19
CA PRO A 135 -14.47 6.94 7.58
C PRO A 135 -15.54 6.39 8.54
N TRP A 136 -15.26 6.46 9.86
CA TRP A 136 -16.15 6.12 10.97
C TRP A 136 -16.62 7.37 11.75
N PRO A 137 -17.54 8.20 11.22
CA PRO A 137 -18.01 9.41 11.92
C PRO A 137 -18.48 9.11 13.34
N GLU A 138 -18.11 9.94 14.31
CA GLU A 138 -18.56 9.82 15.70
C GLU A 138 -20.10 9.88 15.83
N ASN A 139 -20.66 9.15 16.79
CA ASN A 139 -22.10 9.03 17.05
C ASN A 139 -22.89 8.54 15.81
N SER A 140 -22.23 7.82 14.89
CA SER A 140 -22.88 7.18 13.75
C SER A 140 -23.23 5.72 14.05
N VAL A 141 -24.19 5.18 13.28
CA VAL A 141 -24.53 3.75 13.31
C VAL A 141 -23.29 2.88 13.13
N LEU A 142 -22.44 3.21 12.15
CA LEU A 142 -21.18 2.53 11.88
C LEU A 142 -20.25 2.52 13.11
N SER A 143 -20.08 3.67 13.77
CA SER A 143 -19.27 3.78 14.98
C SER A 143 -19.82 2.95 16.15
N HIS A 144 -21.14 2.91 16.35
CA HIS A 144 -21.74 2.07 17.40
C HIS A 144 -21.74 0.58 17.07
N CYS A 145 -21.62 0.21 15.79
CA CYS A 145 -21.66 -1.19 15.35
C CYS A 145 -20.29 -1.87 15.23
N GLN A 146 -19.20 -1.21 15.64
CA GLN A 146 -17.85 -1.80 15.65
C GLN A 146 -17.78 -3.15 16.41
N PRO A 147 -18.50 -3.36 17.53
CA PRO A 147 -18.57 -4.69 18.15
C PRO A 147 -19.17 -5.77 17.25
N GLN A 148 -20.22 -5.47 16.49
CA GLN A 148 -20.88 -6.43 15.59
C GLN A 148 -20.01 -6.81 14.40
N PHE A 149 -19.23 -5.86 13.87
CA PHE A 149 -18.25 -6.12 12.82
C PHE A 149 -17.20 -7.14 13.27
N ARG A 150 -16.61 -6.93 14.46
CA ARG A 150 -15.68 -7.90 15.09
C ARG A 150 -16.34 -9.24 15.36
N GLU A 151 -17.55 -9.23 15.91
CA GLU A 151 -18.31 -10.44 16.22
C GLU A 151 -18.57 -11.28 14.97
N ALA A 152 -19.02 -10.64 13.87
CA ALA A 152 -19.30 -11.31 12.61
C ALA A 152 -18.05 -12.01 12.04
N PHE A 153 -16.92 -11.30 12.07
CA PHE A 153 -15.62 -11.83 11.64
C PHE A 153 -15.16 -12.99 12.53
N ALA A 154 -15.06 -12.75 13.83
CA ALA A 154 -14.48 -13.70 14.77
C ALA A 154 -15.25 -15.03 14.83
N LYS A 155 -16.59 -14.97 14.83
CA LYS A 155 -17.43 -16.18 14.85
C LYS A 155 -17.16 -17.13 13.68
N SER A 156 -16.71 -16.61 12.55
CA SER A 156 -16.45 -17.39 11.34
C SER A 156 -14.99 -17.83 11.25
N PHE A 157 -14.04 -16.91 11.51
CA PHE A 157 -12.61 -17.15 11.30
C PHE A 157 -11.86 -17.70 12.49
N ASN A 158 -12.27 -17.34 13.71
CA ASN A 158 -11.46 -17.54 14.90
C ASN A 158 -12.08 -18.55 15.88
N TYR A 159 -13.35 -18.89 15.71
CA TYR A 159 -14.04 -19.92 16.48
C TYR A 159 -14.37 -21.14 15.62
N LYS A 160 -14.42 -22.32 16.24
CA LYS A 160 -14.99 -23.51 15.60
C LYS A 160 -16.45 -23.26 15.24
N ALA A 161 -16.95 -23.93 14.20
CA ALA A 161 -18.34 -23.78 13.73
C ALA A 161 -19.43 -24.10 14.79
N ASN A 162 -19.08 -24.81 15.85
CA ASN A 162 -19.96 -25.06 17.00
C ASN A 162 -19.91 -23.96 18.07
N GLY A 163 -19.14 -22.89 17.85
CA GLY A 163 -19.03 -21.70 18.70
C GLY A 163 -18.28 -21.86 20.02
N GLY A 164 -17.77 -23.06 20.32
CA GLY A 164 -17.27 -23.37 21.67
C GLY A 164 -15.79 -23.07 21.93
N ASP A 165 -14.95 -23.21 20.91
CA ASP A 165 -13.49 -23.12 21.08
C ASP A 165 -12.86 -22.14 20.09
N PHE A 166 -12.01 -21.26 20.61
CA PHE A 166 -11.10 -20.46 19.80
C PHE A 166 -10.05 -21.35 19.11
N LEU A 167 -9.84 -21.15 17.82
CA LEU A 167 -9.02 -22.02 16.96
C LEU A 167 -7.53 -21.95 17.29
N TYR A 168 -7.07 -20.83 17.86
CA TYR A 168 -5.66 -20.58 18.16
C TYR A 168 -5.41 -20.50 19.67
N ASN A 169 -6.05 -21.35 20.48
CA ASN A 169 -6.05 -21.25 21.96
C ASN A 169 -4.78 -21.75 22.67
N LYS A 170 -3.76 -22.22 21.94
CA LYS A 170 -2.51 -22.71 22.54
C LYS A 170 -1.64 -21.54 23.01
N PRO A 171 -1.27 -21.44 24.30
CA PRO A 171 -0.47 -20.33 24.81
C PRO A 171 0.95 -20.32 24.22
N ILE A 172 1.58 -19.14 24.22
CA ILE A 172 3.00 -18.95 23.91
C ILE A 172 3.75 -18.84 25.23
N GLY A 173 4.50 -19.89 25.57
CA GLY A 173 5.06 -20.06 26.91
C GLY A 173 3.96 -19.98 27.98
N LYS A 174 4.05 -18.98 28.86
CA LYS A 174 3.06 -18.75 29.93
C LYS A 174 1.93 -17.78 29.54
N VAL A 175 2.01 -17.17 28.36
CA VAL A 175 1.09 -16.10 27.96
C VAL A 175 -0.06 -16.69 27.13
N PRO A 176 -1.32 -16.39 27.47
CA PRO A 176 -2.46 -16.76 26.63
C PRO A 176 -2.26 -16.28 25.19
N SER A 177 -2.73 -17.06 24.22
CA SER A 177 -2.62 -16.71 22.82
C SER A 177 -3.52 -15.57 22.36
N GLN A 178 -4.35 -15.01 23.24
CA GLN A 178 -5.24 -13.88 22.98
C GLN A 178 -5.07 -12.83 24.09
N PRO A 179 -5.30 -11.54 23.80
CA PRO A 179 -5.39 -10.49 24.82
C PRO A 179 -6.74 -10.57 25.55
N LEU A 180 -6.90 -11.59 26.40
CA LEU A 180 -8.15 -11.88 27.12
C LEU A 180 -8.67 -10.68 27.93
N GLY A 181 -9.98 -10.44 27.87
CA GLY A 181 -10.66 -9.34 28.57
C GLY A 181 -10.42 -7.97 27.93
N THR A 182 -10.09 -7.94 26.64
CA THR A 182 -9.96 -6.71 25.85
C THR A 182 -10.93 -6.73 24.67
N PRO A 183 -11.28 -5.56 24.09
CA PRO A 183 -12.10 -5.50 22.87
C PRO A 183 -11.50 -6.25 21.65
N PHE A 184 -10.24 -6.67 21.74
CA PHE A 184 -9.48 -7.33 20.69
C PHE A 184 -9.29 -8.83 20.95
N GLU A 185 -9.86 -9.38 22.03
CA GLU A 185 -9.62 -10.78 22.41
C GLU A 185 -10.04 -11.77 21.32
N ASP A 186 -11.04 -11.40 20.53
CA ASP A 186 -11.58 -12.22 19.45
C ASP A 186 -10.96 -11.96 18.07
N THR A 187 -10.15 -10.92 17.91
CA THR A 187 -9.58 -10.49 16.62
C THR A 187 -8.05 -10.46 16.59
N ALA A 188 -7.40 -10.44 17.76
CA ALA A 188 -5.94 -10.50 17.90
C ALA A 188 -5.51 -11.80 18.57
N TYR A 189 -4.47 -12.44 18.03
CA TYR A 189 -3.98 -13.71 18.56
C TYR A 189 -2.56 -14.07 18.13
N ALA A 190 -1.93 -14.97 18.87
CA ALA A 190 -0.63 -15.56 18.58
C ALA A 190 -0.77 -17.06 18.25
N TYR A 191 -0.16 -17.50 17.15
CA TYR A 191 -0.24 -18.87 16.67
C TYR A 191 1.12 -19.35 16.17
N GLN A 192 1.67 -20.36 16.83
CA GLN A 192 2.87 -21.03 16.37
C GLN A 192 2.52 -22.13 15.36
N HIS A 193 3.14 -22.09 14.19
CA HIS A 193 3.11 -23.15 13.20
C HIS A 193 4.54 -23.53 12.82
N LYS A 194 4.93 -24.78 13.11
CA LYS A 194 6.30 -25.26 12.95
C LYS A 194 7.29 -24.28 13.64
N ASN A 195 8.26 -23.77 12.89
CA ASN A 195 9.32 -22.89 13.35
C ASN A 195 8.96 -21.39 13.28
N VAL A 196 7.71 -21.04 13.02
CA VAL A 196 7.24 -19.65 12.90
C VAL A 196 6.17 -19.35 13.94
N LEU A 197 6.31 -18.18 14.59
CA LEU A 197 5.23 -17.57 15.35
C LEU A 197 4.55 -16.49 14.52
N PHE A 198 3.25 -16.63 14.30
CA PHE A 198 2.39 -15.59 13.75
C PHE A 198 1.72 -14.82 14.88
N ILE A 199 1.79 -13.49 14.86
CA ILE A 199 1.06 -12.60 15.75
C ILE A 199 0.13 -11.74 14.89
N THR A 200 -1.16 -11.98 14.99
CA THR A 200 -2.22 -11.26 14.27
C THR A 200 -2.79 -10.18 15.19
N LEU A 201 -2.88 -8.94 14.70
CA LEU A 201 -3.31 -7.78 15.47
C LEU A 201 -4.48 -7.03 14.81
N ASP A 202 -5.36 -6.48 15.63
CA ASP A 202 -6.44 -5.59 15.25
C ASP A 202 -5.99 -4.13 15.41
N ALA A 203 -5.77 -3.44 14.30
CA ALA A 203 -5.27 -2.06 14.26
C ALA A 203 -6.34 -0.99 14.47
N PHE A 204 -7.62 -1.35 14.62
CA PHE A 204 -8.73 -0.40 14.58
C PHE A 204 -9.16 0.00 15.98
N TYR A 205 -8.39 0.88 16.60
CA TYR A 205 -8.67 1.37 17.95
C TYR A 205 -9.85 2.34 17.96
N GLN A 206 -10.79 2.13 18.89
CA GLN A 206 -11.88 3.05 19.19
C GLN A 206 -11.93 3.28 20.71
N GLU A 207 -11.89 4.56 21.13
CA GLU A 207 -12.06 4.90 22.55
C GLU A 207 -13.53 4.89 22.95
N SER A 208 -14.38 5.50 22.12
CA SER A 208 -15.84 5.53 22.29
C SER A 208 -16.46 5.80 20.92
N PRO A 209 -17.63 5.22 20.60
CA PRO A 209 -18.34 5.52 19.37
C PRO A 209 -18.74 7.00 19.24
N ASP A 210 -18.88 7.70 20.37
CA ASP A 210 -19.33 9.10 20.42
C ASP A 210 -18.20 10.12 20.33
N LYS A 211 -16.95 9.67 20.33
CA LYS A 211 -15.77 10.53 20.40
C LYS A 211 -14.97 10.44 19.12
N ARG A 212 -14.76 11.58 18.46
CA ARG A 212 -13.79 11.69 17.38
C ARG A 212 -12.37 11.69 17.95
N ILE A 213 -11.52 10.82 17.41
CA ILE A 213 -10.12 10.68 17.81
C ILE A 213 -9.14 10.86 16.65
N SER A 214 -9.63 10.87 15.40
CA SER A 214 -8.79 11.02 14.20
C SER A 214 -9.52 11.77 13.07
N ASP A 215 -8.82 11.95 11.94
CA ASP A 215 -9.43 12.42 10.70
C ASP A 215 -10.43 11.41 10.11
N GLU A 216 -10.29 10.13 10.45
CA GLU A 216 -11.19 9.04 10.06
C GLU A 216 -12.43 8.95 10.98
N GLY A 217 -12.48 9.69 12.09
CA GLY A 217 -13.65 9.76 12.99
C GLY A 217 -13.40 9.14 14.36
N SER A 218 -14.27 8.23 14.80
CA SER A 218 -14.20 7.57 16.12
C SER A 218 -13.19 6.43 16.20
N VAL A 219 -12.74 5.94 15.04
CA VAL A 219 -11.75 4.88 14.89
C VAL A 219 -10.45 5.47 14.36
N THR A 220 -9.32 4.94 14.79
CA THR A 220 -8.00 5.26 14.23
C THR A 220 -7.14 4.00 14.09
N GLY A 221 -6.09 4.09 13.29
CA GLY A 221 -5.15 3.01 13.04
C GLY A 221 -4.02 2.99 14.07
N THR A 222 -4.14 2.23 15.17
CA THR A 222 -3.05 2.12 16.16
C THR A 222 -3.11 0.80 16.93
N ILE A 223 -1.96 0.37 17.47
CA ILE A 223 -1.84 -0.75 18.43
C ILE A 223 -1.40 -0.17 19.77
N THR A 224 -2.30 -0.18 20.74
CA THR A 224 -2.08 0.46 22.05
C THR A 224 -2.74 -0.31 23.20
N GLY A 225 -2.48 0.16 24.43
CA GLY A 225 -3.07 -0.34 25.66
C GLY A 225 -2.83 -1.83 25.89
N LYS A 226 -3.86 -2.53 26.37
CA LYS A 226 -3.75 -3.94 26.78
C LYS A 226 -3.42 -4.91 25.63
N GLN A 227 -3.79 -4.60 24.38
CA GLN A 227 -3.37 -5.40 23.23
C GLN A 227 -1.85 -5.31 23.03
N LEU A 228 -1.29 -4.09 23.11
CA LEU A 228 0.15 -3.87 23.02
C LEU A 228 0.92 -4.54 24.17
N GLU A 229 0.43 -4.41 25.40
CA GLU A 229 1.03 -5.07 26.58
C GLU A 229 1.00 -6.60 26.47
N TRP A 230 -0.08 -7.17 25.94
CA TRP A 230 -0.19 -8.59 25.67
C TRP A 230 0.82 -9.03 24.61
N MET A 231 0.91 -8.28 23.50
CA MET A 231 1.85 -8.56 22.43
C MET A 231 3.30 -8.55 22.93
N GLU A 232 3.68 -7.57 23.76
CA GLU A 232 5.02 -7.53 24.34
C GLU A 232 5.33 -8.80 25.13
N LYS A 233 4.38 -9.27 25.97
CA LYS A 233 4.55 -10.51 26.73
C LYS A 233 4.68 -11.73 25.82
N VAL A 234 3.93 -11.80 24.73
CA VAL A 234 4.08 -12.85 23.71
C VAL A 234 5.47 -12.82 23.09
N LEU A 235 5.98 -11.64 22.73
CA LEU A 235 7.32 -11.48 22.15
C LEU A 235 8.43 -11.89 23.13
N ILE A 236 8.29 -11.58 24.42
CA ILE A 236 9.21 -12.03 25.48
C ILE A 236 9.25 -13.56 25.53
N GLU A 237 8.10 -14.23 25.62
CA GLU A 237 8.04 -15.70 25.67
C GLU A 237 8.57 -16.32 24.37
N ALA A 238 8.27 -15.71 23.21
CA ALA A 238 8.73 -16.18 21.91
C ALA A 238 10.26 -16.18 21.80
N ARG A 239 10.94 -15.15 22.33
CA ARG A 239 12.40 -15.07 22.35
C ARG A 239 13.07 -16.08 23.28
N ASN A 240 12.31 -16.64 24.23
CA ASN A 240 12.78 -17.69 25.11
C ASN A 240 12.50 -19.11 24.57
N ASP A 241 11.76 -19.25 23.47
CA ASP A 241 11.41 -20.53 22.86
C ASP A 241 12.28 -20.84 21.65
N SER A 242 13.25 -21.75 21.82
CA SER A 242 14.17 -22.16 20.75
C SER A 242 13.53 -22.84 19.54
N SER A 243 12.26 -23.27 19.65
CA SER A 243 11.49 -23.83 18.54
C SER A 243 10.94 -22.75 17.60
N ILE A 244 10.91 -21.48 18.02
CA ILE A 244 10.51 -20.33 17.21
C ILE A 244 11.77 -19.73 16.58
N LYS A 245 11.90 -19.88 15.27
CA LYS A 245 13.03 -19.35 14.49
C LYS A 245 12.70 -18.01 13.84
N HIS A 246 11.44 -17.83 13.46
CA HIS A 246 10.95 -16.58 12.89
C HIS A 246 9.70 -16.08 13.62
N ILE A 247 9.62 -14.77 13.79
CA ILE A 247 8.45 -14.08 14.31
C ILE A 247 7.90 -13.19 13.21
N PHE A 248 6.65 -13.46 12.83
CA PHE A 248 5.89 -12.65 11.89
C PHE A 248 4.74 -11.98 12.61
N VAL A 249 4.64 -10.67 12.42
CA VAL A 249 3.51 -9.89 12.88
C VAL A 249 2.68 -9.51 11.66
N GLN A 250 1.36 -9.59 11.73
CA GLN A 250 0.47 -9.03 10.72
C GLN A 250 -0.56 -8.10 11.36
N SER A 251 -0.88 -7.05 10.63
CA SER A 251 -2.11 -6.28 10.76
C SER A 251 -2.44 -5.69 9.41
N HIS A 252 -3.52 -4.94 9.27
CA HIS A 252 -3.92 -4.41 7.98
C HIS A 252 -3.10 -3.18 7.54
N LEU A 253 -2.83 -2.25 8.47
CA LEU A 253 -2.30 -0.94 8.13
C LEU A 253 -0.76 -0.91 8.03
N PRO A 254 -0.17 -0.33 6.97
CA PRO A 254 1.28 -0.12 6.90
C PRO A 254 1.79 0.89 7.94
N VAL A 255 3.05 0.77 8.34
CA VAL A 255 3.70 1.62 9.36
C VAL A 255 4.82 2.48 8.75
N ILE A 256 5.70 1.89 7.95
CA ILE A 256 6.78 2.62 7.28
C ILE A 256 6.21 3.34 6.05
N TYR A 257 6.31 4.66 6.04
CA TYR A 257 6.00 5.53 4.90
C TYR A 257 7.29 5.91 4.13
N PRO A 258 7.26 6.05 2.79
CA PRO A 258 6.09 5.93 1.91
C PRO A 258 5.77 4.50 1.49
N VAL A 259 4.55 4.33 0.99
CA VAL A 259 4.06 3.08 0.38
C VAL A 259 3.48 3.34 -1.00
N ARG A 260 3.60 2.36 -1.88
CA ARG A 260 2.88 2.30 -3.15
C ARG A 260 1.39 2.10 -2.87
N LYS A 261 0.51 2.70 -3.68
CA LYS A 261 -0.96 2.75 -3.47
C LYS A 261 -1.70 2.63 -4.79
N VAL A 262 -2.78 1.84 -4.85
CA VAL A 262 -3.67 1.74 -6.02
C VAL A 262 -5.15 1.59 -5.64
N ASN A 263 -5.93 2.63 -5.87
CA ASN A 263 -7.38 2.66 -5.60
C ASN A 263 -7.74 2.21 -4.17
N SER A 264 -7.09 2.79 -3.16
CA SER A 264 -7.36 2.50 -1.74
C SER A 264 -7.53 3.79 -0.91
N SER A 265 -7.98 3.68 0.33
CA SER A 265 -8.04 4.82 1.26
C SER A 265 -6.63 5.36 1.57
N GLY A 266 -5.65 4.45 1.63
CA GLY A 266 -4.26 4.76 1.93
C GLY A 266 -4.08 5.07 3.42
N MET A 267 -4.85 4.42 4.28
CA MET A 267 -4.64 4.51 5.73
C MET A 267 -3.26 3.96 6.10
N MET A 268 -2.72 4.50 7.20
CA MET A 268 -1.41 4.17 7.74
C MET A 268 -1.56 4.09 9.27
N MET A 269 -0.68 3.34 9.92
CA MET A 269 -0.59 3.32 11.38
C MET A 269 -0.18 4.70 11.92
N ASP A 270 -0.87 5.15 12.95
CA ASP A 270 -0.57 6.38 13.69
C ASP A 270 0.86 6.31 14.26
N ASP A 271 1.51 7.49 14.29
CA ASP A 271 2.91 7.69 14.71
C ASP A 271 3.96 6.90 13.91
N GLY A 272 3.56 6.06 12.95
CA GLY A 272 4.42 5.29 12.07
C GLY A 272 5.54 4.57 12.84
N MET A 273 6.77 4.77 12.36
CA MET A 273 8.00 4.20 12.95
C MET A 273 8.34 4.71 14.36
N GLU A 274 7.68 5.77 14.82
CA GLU A 274 7.88 6.33 16.16
C GLU A 274 6.91 5.78 17.21
N SER A 275 5.88 5.03 16.77
CA SER A 275 4.95 4.35 17.66
C SER A 275 5.67 3.38 18.61
N ILE A 276 5.12 3.21 19.81
CA ILE A 276 5.61 2.20 20.77
C ILE A 276 5.50 0.81 20.15
N PHE A 277 4.43 0.55 19.40
CA PHE A 277 4.24 -0.66 18.61
C PHE A 277 5.45 -0.99 17.72
N TRP A 278 5.86 -0.06 16.86
CA TRP A 278 6.99 -0.31 15.96
C TRP A 278 8.31 -0.46 16.72
N LYS A 279 8.49 0.31 17.80
CA LYS A 279 9.65 0.19 18.70
C LYS A 279 9.74 -1.20 19.35
N LEU A 280 8.62 -1.83 19.72
CA LEU A 280 8.63 -3.21 20.20
C LEU A 280 9.08 -4.21 19.13
N LEU A 281 8.65 -4.05 17.87
CA LEU A 281 9.12 -4.90 16.78
C LEU A 281 10.65 -4.86 16.66
N ARG A 282 11.24 -3.66 16.79
CA ARG A 282 12.70 -3.47 16.81
C ARG A 282 13.34 -4.17 18.02
N THR A 283 12.83 -3.89 19.22
CA THR A 283 13.37 -4.42 20.49
C THR A 283 13.40 -5.93 20.52
N TYR A 284 12.34 -6.57 20.02
CA TYR A 284 12.21 -8.02 19.99
C TYR A 284 12.57 -8.62 18.62
N GLU A 285 13.30 -7.88 17.76
CA GLU A 285 13.89 -8.36 16.49
C GLU A 285 12.90 -9.10 15.57
N VAL A 286 11.66 -8.64 15.48
CA VAL A 286 10.64 -9.25 14.60
C VAL A 286 11.15 -9.30 13.15
N ASP A 287 10.99 -10.45 12.49
CA ASP A 287 11.57 -10.64 11.15
C ASP A 287 10.78 -9.84 10.11
N ILE A 288 9.45 -10.03 10.09
CA ILE A 288 8.57 -9.39 9.11
C ILE A 288 7.29 -8.89 9.78
N TYR A 289 6.91 -7.65 9.45
CA TYR A 289 5.58 -7.09 9.62
C TYR A 289 4.83 -7.11 8.28
N PHE A 290 3.76 -7.90 8.19
CA PHE A 290 2.90 -7.99 7.01
C PHE A 290 1.71 -7.02 7.10
N ALA A 291 1.42 -6.33 6.00
CA ALA A 291 0.30 -5.40 5.86
C ALA A 291 -0.41 -5.52 4.51
N GLY A 292 -1.58 -4.90 4.41
CA GLY A 292 -2.43 -4.77 3.22
C GLY A 292 -2.79 -3.31 2.95
N GLU A 293 -4.08 -3.01 2.82
CA GLU A 293 -4.71 -1.68 2.74
C GLU A 293 -4.47 -0.96 1.40
N VAL A 294 -3.24 -0.95 0.91
CA VAL A 294 -2.84 -0.04 -0.19
C VAL A 294 -3.00 -0.63 -1.58
N HIS A 295 -3.42 -1.90 -1.68
CA HIS A 295 -3.60 -2.63 -2.93
C HIS A 295 -2.35 -2.60 -3.83
N ALA A 296 -1.17 -2.55 -3.24
CA ALA A 296 0.09 -2.50 -3.98
C ALA A 296 1.20 -3.08 -3.13
N ASN A 297 2.17 -3.73 -3.80
CA ASN A 297 3.31 -4.31 -3.12
C ASN A 297 4.31 -3.21 -2.74
N THR A 298 4.71 -3.16 -1.47
CA THR A 298 5.83 -2.34 -1.00
C THR A 298 6.63 -3.13 0.01
N VAL A 299 7.94 -3.20 -0.17
CA VAL A 299 8.85 -3.76 0.83
C VAL A 299 9.76 -2.64 1.34
N SER A 300 9.79 -2.45 2.64
CA SER A 300 10.63 -1.44 3.29
C SER A 300 11.39 -2.08 4.43
N LYS A 301 12.69 -1.75 4.54
CA LYS A 301 13.51 -2.13 5.68
C LYS A 301 13.52 -0.99 6.68
N ASP A 302 13.33 -1.31 7.97
CA ASP A 302 13.51 -0.34 9.04
C ASP A 302 14.96 0.21 9.03
N PRO A 303 15.16 1.53 9.05
CA PRO A 303 16.51 2.12 9.00
C PRO A 303 17.32 1.89 10.29
N HIS A 304 16.68 1.45 11.38
CA HIS A 304 17.31 1.30 12.70
C HIS A 304 17.41 -0.15 13.20
N SER A 305 16.93 -1.12 12.42
CA SER A 305 16.91 -2.54 12.80
C SER A 305 16.89 -3.44 11.56
N ASN A 306 16.64 -4.74 11.72
CA ASN A 306 16.46 -5.68 10.62
C ASN A 306 14.98 -6.01 10.34
N VAL A 307 14.04 -5.33 11.01
CA VAL A 307 12.60 -5.53 10.79
C VAL A 307 12.25 -5.12 9.36
N ILE A 308 11.57 -6.00 8.63
CA ILE A 308 11.07 -5.72 7.28
C ILE A 308 9.56 -5.52 7.33
N GLN A 309 9.07 -4.45 6.70
CA GLN A 309 7.66 -4.32 6.36
C GLN A 309 7.42 -4.89 4.96
N VAL A 310 6.46 -5.80 4.84
CA VAL A 310 5.96 -6.30 3.55
C VAL A 310 4.48 -5.93 3.46
N VAL A 311 4.20 -4.89 2.67
CA VAL A 311 2.84 -4.55 2.26
C VAL A 311 2.52 -5.33 1.00
N SER A 312 1.44 -6.09 1.01
CA SER A 312 1.11 -7.04 -0.05
C SER A 312 -0.20 -6.69 -0.74
N ARG A 313 -0.40 -7.30 -1.92
CA ARG A 313 -1.62 -7.20 -2.72
C ARG A 313 -2.11 -8.59 -3.08
N GLY A 314 -3.43 -8.77 -3.06
CA GLY A 314 -4.10 -10.02 -3.43
C GLY A 314 -5.41 -9.84 -4.20
N ASN A 315 -5.75 -8.61 -4.61
CA ASN A 315 -7.04 -8.30 -5.24
C ASN A 315 -7.34 -9.28 -6.38
N PHE A 316 -8.47 -9.99 -6.26
CA PHE A 316 -8.96 -10.92 -7.28
C PHE A 316 -7.94 -11.98 -7.73
N PHE A 317 -6.97 -12.34 -6.87
CA PHE A 317 -5.90 -13.28 -7.17
C PHE A 317 -4.97 -12.90 -8.34
N ASN A 318 -5.01 -11.66 -8.83
CA ASN A 318 -4.15 -11.22 -9.95
C ASN A 318 -2.70 -10.94 -9.53
N ASN A 319 -2.46 -10.91 -8.22
CA ASN A 319 -1.15 -10.85 -7.59
C ASN A 319 -1.22 -11.67 -6.30
N PHE A 320 -0.14 -12.35 -5.95
CA PHE A 320 0.01 -13.01 -4.65
C PHE A 320 1.49 -13.31 -4.41
N GLN A 321 1.82 -13.78 -3.21
CA GLN A 321 3.20 -14.11 -2.85
C GLN A 321 3.29 -15.52 -2.26
N THR A 322 4.32 -16.28 -2.63
CA THR A 322 4.72 -17.49 -1.89
C THR A 322 5.78 -17.12 -0.86
N VAL A 323 5.68 -17.67 0.35
CA VAL A 323 6.70 -17.51 1.41
C VAL A 323 7.25 -18.88 1.75
N ASP A 324 8.48 -19.15 1.30
CA ASP A 324 9.27 -20.35 1.61
C ASP A 324 10.10 -20.12 2.88
N ILE A 325 10.06 -21.06 3.80
CA ILE A 325 10.66 -20.93 5.14
C ILE A 325 11.47 -22.17 5.46
N SER A 326 12.65 -21.92 6.02
CA SER A 326 13.49 -22.87 6.76
C SER A 326 13.76 -22.28 8.15
N ASP A 327 14.53 -22.89 9.04
CA ASP A 327 14.99 -22.28 10.29
C ASP A 327 15.86 -21.04 10.02
N ASP A 328 16.70 -21.05 8.98
CA ASP A 328 17.68 -19.98 8.73
C ASP A 328 17.33 -19.05 7.57
N GLN A 329 16.26 -19.30 6.81
CA GLN A 329 15.91 -18.49 5.64
C GLN A 329 14.41 -18.25 5.50
N ILE A 330 14.06 -17.04 5.07
CA ILE A 330 12.73 -16.65 4.61
C ILE A 330 12.87 -16.16 3.16
N LYS A 331 12.12 -16.74 2.22
CA LYS A 331 12.12 -16.34 0.81
C LYS A 331 10.71 -16.06 0.33
N ILE A 332 10.46 -14.83 -0.09
CA ILE A 332 9.20 -14.36 -0.65
C ILE A 332 9.37 -14.20 -2.16
N ILE A 333 8.44 -14.77 -2.92
CA ILE A 333 8.37 -14.61 -4.37
C ILE A 333 7.01 -13.99 -4.70
N CYS A 334 7.00 -12.87 -5.42
CA CYS A 334 5.78 -12.22 -5.90
C CYS A 334 5.46 -12.69 -7.31
N TYR A 335 4.19 -13.04 -7.52
CA TYR A 335 3.65 -13.45 -8.81
C TYR A 335 2.60 -12.45 -9.26
N LYS A 336 2.67 -12.07 -10.54
CA LYS A 336 1.69 -11.19 -11.19
C LYS A 336 1.06 -11.93 -12.37
N GLN A 337 -0.26 -11.84 -12.49
CA GLN A 337 -1.00 -12.42 -13.61
C GLN A 337 -0.61 -11.73 -14.91
N ASN A 338 -0.31 -12.53 -15.95
CA ASN A 338 0.05 -12.09 -17.30
C ASN A 338 -0.95 -12.62 -18.34
N GLY A 339 -2.24 -12.61 -18.01
CA GLY A 339 -3.30 -13.19 -18.83
C GLY A 339 -4.71 -12.77 -18.37
N PRO A 340 -5.75 -13.21 -19.09
CA PRO A 340 -7.12 -12.75 -18.84
C PRO A 340 -7.85 -13.51 -17.73
N SER A 341 -7.39 -14.71 -17.36
CA SER A 341 -8.00 -15.55 -16.32
C SER A 341 -6.95 -16.04 -15.33
N VAL A 342 -7.31 -16.16 -14.06
CA VAL A 342 -6.41 -16.63 -12.99
C VAL A 342 -6.19 -18.14 -13.13
N SER A 343 -7.28 -18.89 -13.28
CA SER A 343 -7.28 -20.34 -13.52
C SER A 343 -6.45 -20.83 -14.72
N ASP A 344 -6.06 -19.96 -15.65
CA ASP A 344 -5.14 -20.30 -16.75
C ASP A 344 -3.69 -20.50 -16.27
N ASN A 345 -3.37 -20.17 -15.00
CA ASN A 345 -2.03 -20.22 -14.40
C ASN A 345 -0.96 -19.49 -15.23
N ASN A 346 -1.32 -18.36 -15.84
CA ASN A 346 -0.36 -17.52 -16.54
C ASN A 346 0.13 -16.41 -15.61
N PHE A 347 1.10 -16.74 -14.77
CA PHE A 347 1.76 -15.80 -13.86
C PHE A 347 3.23 -15.67 -14.18
N GLU A 348 3.73 -14.44 -14.08
CA GLU A 348 5.16 -14.17 -14.10
C GLU A 348 5.66 -13.86 -12.69
N GLN A 349 6.89 -14.27 -12.40
CA GLN A 349 7.58 -13.82 -11.21
C GLN A 349 7.94 -12.33 -11.36
N SER A 350 7.32 -11.47 -10.55
CA SER A 350 7.50 -10.02 -10.62
C SER A 350 8.46 -9.47 -9.54
N GLY A 351 8.80 -10.25 -8.53
CA GLY A 351 9.75 -9.84 -7.50
C GLY A 351 10.20 -10.97 -6.57
N ILE A 352 11.33 -10.75 -5.89
CA ILE A 352 11.87 -11.64 -4.85
C ILE A 352 12.31 -10.79 -3.67
N LEU A 353 12.08 -11.28 -2.45
CA LEU A 353 12.77 -10.89 -1.23
C LEU A 353 13.30 -12.16 -0.54
N MET A 354 14.55 -12.18 -0.11
CA MET A 354 15.13 -13.26 0.66
C MET A 354 15.86 -12.68 1.87
N ILE A 355 15.57 -13.21 3.05
CA ILE A 355 16.22 -12.92 4.32
C ILE A 355 16.99 -14.17 4.71
N ASP A 356 18.31 -14.09 4.67
CA ASP A 356 19.23 -15.17 5.07
C ASP A 356 19.80 -14.85 6.47
N LYS A 357 19.51 -15.72 7.43
CA LYS A 357 19.86 -15.61 8.85
C LYS A 357 20.96 -16.59 9.27
N THR A 358 21.63 -17.26 8.32
CA THR A 358 22.73 -18.21 8.62
C THR A 358 23.91 -17.54 9.32
N SER A 359 24.08 -16.23 9.14
CA SER A 359 25.11 -15.44 9.81
C SER A 359 24.52 -14.58 10.93
N LYS A 360 25.38 -14.09 11.84
CA LYS A 360 24.96 -13.22 12.96
C LYS A 360 24.19 -11.96 12.53
N LYS A 361 24.39 -11.49 11.29
CA LYS A 361 23.65 -10.36 10.71
C LYS A 361 22.88 -10.85 9.48
N PRO A 362 21.55 -10.69 9.45
CA PRO A 362 20.76 -11.10 8.29
C PRO A 362 21.27 -10.45 7.00
N GLN A 363 21.32 -11.23 5.92
CA GLN A 363 21.60 -10.76 4.57
C GLN A 363 20.30 -10.70 3.77
N PHE A 364 20.18 -9.69 2.92
CA PHE A 364 18.97 -9.43 2.15
C PHE A 364 19.28 -9.52 0.65
N THR A 365 18.50 -10.30 -0.08
CA THR A 365 18.48 -10.29 -1.55
C THR A 365 17.10 -9.88 -2.00
N HIS A 366 16.98 -8.81 -2.79
CA HIS A 366 15.68 -8.30 -3.21
C HIS A 366 15.70 -7.76 -4.64
N SER A 367 14.59 -7.90 -5.36
CA SER A 367 14.46 -7.41 -6.74
C SER A 367 13.01 -7.27 -7.18
N GLY A 368 12.78 -6.49 -8.24
CA GLY A 368 11.47 -6.33 -8.86
C GLY A 368 10.47 -5.61 -7.95
N GLU A 369 9.22 -6.08 -7.92
CA GLU A 369 8.17 -5.50 -7.05
C GLU A 369 8.46 -5.61 -5.55
N LEU A 370 9.36 -6.52 -5.16
CA LEU A 370 9.78 -6.73 -3.77
C LEU A 370 11.15 -6.10 -3.46
N ALA A 371 11.72 -5.31 -4.38
CA ALA A 371 12.92 -4.53 -4.08
C ALA A 371 12.65 -3.54 -2.93
N PHE A 372 13.63 -3.36 -2.05
CA PHE A 372 13.51 -2.40 -0.97
C PHE A 372 13.26 -1.00 -1.50
N LEU A 373 12.24 -0.37 -0.93
CA LEU A 373 11.96 1.03 -1.14
C LEU A 373 12.96 1.86 -0.34
N GLU A 374 13.78 2.63 -1.05
CA GLU A 374 14.75 3.55 -0.44
C GLU A 374 14.04 4.83 0.02
N LEU A 375 13.93 5.00 1.35
CA LEU A 375 13.13 6.06 1.98
C LEU A 375 13.68 7.48 1.74
N ASP A 376 14.98 7.61 1.45
CA ASP A 376 15.68 8.87 1.20
C ASP A 376 15.77 9.22 -0.28
N LYS A 377 15.46 8.30 -1.19
CA LYS A 377 15.55 8.51 -2.64
C LYS A 377 14.27 9.12 -3.23
N PRO A 378 14.34 9.68 -4.45
CA PRO A 378 13.13 10.10 -5.14
C PRO A 378 12.17 8.93 -5.34
N VAL A 379 10.88 9.19 -5.12
CA VAL A 379 9.81 8.23 -5.43
C VAL A 379 9.41 8.29 -6.91
N PHE A 380 9.52 9.48 -7.53
CA PHE A 380 9.40 9.66 -8.98
C PHE A 380 10.67 10.28 -9.56
N SER A 381 11.12 9.77 -10.70
CA SER A 381 12.17 10.36 -11.53
C SER A 381 11.89 10.06 -13.01
N PHE A 382 11.63 11.09 -13.80
CA PHE A 382 11.39 11.01 -15.25
C PHE A 382 12.46 11.83 -15.98
N SER A 383 13.45 11.13 -16.53
CA SER A 383 14.55 11.72 -17.30
C SER A 383 14.26 11.84 -18.80
N PHE A 384 13.12 11.32 -19.27
CA PHE A 384 12.71 11.35 -20.69
C PHE A 384 13.63 10.62 -21.69
N GLU A 385 14.68 9.94 -21.23
CA GLU A 385 15.64 9.20 -22.09
C GLU A 385 15.05 8.02 -22.88
N LYS A 386 13.90 7.50 -22.47
CA LYS A 386 13.27 6.34 -23.10
C LYS A 386 11.76 6.48 -23.16
N ASP A 387 11.19 5.97 -24.24
CA ASP A 387 9.75 5.87 -24.47
C ASP A 387 9.44 4.46 -24.99
N PHE A 388 8.55 3.77 -24.27
CA PHE A 388 8.17 2.37 -24.49
C PHE A 388 6.71 2.25 -24.92
N LEU A 389 6.36 1.14 -25.56
CA LEU A 389 4.96 0.75 -25.67
C LEU A 389 4.45 0.30 -24.30
N TYR A 390 3.18 0.59 -24.00
CA TYR A 390 2.53 0.11 -22.77
C TYR A 390 2.60 -1.42 -22.62
N SER A 391 2.54 -2.16 -23.73
CA SER A 391 2.65 -3.63 -23.75
C SER A 391 4.03 -4.17 -23.34
N GLU A 392 5.08 -3.35 -23.42
CA GLU A 392 6.44 -3.74 -23.00
C GLU A 392 6.67 -3.50 -21.51
N ARG A 393 5.87 -2.62 -20.89
CA ARG A 393 6.01 -2.18 -19.49
C ARG A 393 4.65 -2.14 -18.79
N PRO A 394 4.03 -3.31 -18.54
CA PRO A 394 2.73 -3.40 -17.88
C PRO A 394 2.79 -2.84 -16.45
N ILE A 395 1.80 -1.99 -16.11
CA ILE A 395 1.68 -1.38 -14.79
C ILE A 395 0.78 -2.25 -13.91
N THR A 396 1.29 -2.66 -12.74
CA THR A 396 0.54 -3.45 -11.76
C THR A 396 -0.70 -2.70 -11.25
N GLY A 397 -1.85 -3.37 -11.21
CA GLY A 397 -3.14 -2.78 -10.84
C GLY A 397 -3.94 -2.17 -12.00
N LEU A 398 -3.37 -2.12 -13.21
CA LEU A 398 -4.12 -1.88 -14.44
C LEU A 398 -4.49 -3.21 -15.10
N GLU A 399 -5.79 -3.47 -15.27
CA GLU A 399 -6.28 -4.70 -15.88
C GLU A 399 -5.80 -4.85 -17.34
N PHE A 400 -5.28 -6.03 -17.67
CA PHE A 400 -5.18 -6.50 -19.05
C PHE A 400 -6.48 -7.20 -19.41
N LYS A 401 -7.45 -6.47 -20.00
CA LYS A 401 -8.66 -7.16 -20.49
C LYS A 401 -8.37 -7.90 -21.78
N LYS A 402 -8.92 -9.11 -21.88
CA LYS A 402 -9.02 -9.87 -23.14
C LYS A 402 -9.65 -8.94 -24.19
N ASN A 403 -8.91 -8.65 -25.27
CA ASN A 403 -9.30 -7.76 -26.39
C ASN A 403 -9.25 -6.23 -26.14
N GLN A 404 -8.65 -5.74 -25.06
CA GLN A 404 -8.39 -4.30 -24.95
C GLN A 404 -7.23 -3.88 -25.87
N LYS A 405 -7.41 -2.73 -26.53
CA LYS A 405 -6.31 -1.99 -27.17
C LYS A 405 -5.17 -1.87 -26.15
N GLN A 406 -3.91 -2.02 -26.59
CA GLN A 406 -2.70 -1.85 -25.76
C GLN A 406 -2.53 -0.38 -25.30
N SER A 407 -3.55 0.16 -24.62
CA SER A 407 -3.74 1.57 -24.35
C SER A 407 -4.71 1.77 -23.20
N GLN A 408 -4.47 2.79 -22.38
CA GLN A 408 -5.35 3.21 -21.30
C GLN A 408 -6.04 4.52 -21.64
N ARG A 409 -7.32 4.66 -21.25
CA ARG A 409 -8.08 5.88 -21.54
C ARG A 409 -7.92 6.90 -20.41
N VAL A 410 -7.25 8.01 -20.70
CA VAL A 410 -7.08 9.15 -19.79
C VAL A 410 -7.85 10.34 -20.34
N ARG A 411 -8.86 10.80 -19.60
CA ARG A 411 -9.73 11.93 -19.99
C ARG A 411 -10.30 11.84 -21.42
N GLY A 412 -10.62 10.63 -21.85
CA GLY A 412 -11.19 10.40 -23.18
C GLY A 412 -10.18 10.04 -24.27
N VAL A 413 -8.88 10.25 -24.03
CA VAL A 413 -7.77 10.02 -24.96
C VAL A 413 -7.07 8.69 -24.64
N TYR A 414 -6.66 7.96 -25.66
CA TYR A 414 -5.90 6.72 -25.50
C TYR A 414 -4.41 7.02 -25.33
N CYS A 415 -3.82 6.48 -24.27
CA CYS A 415 -2.39 6.51 -23.97
C CYS A 415 -1.85 5.09 -24.09
N ASP A 416 -0.98 4.85 -25.06
CA ASP A 416 -0.38 3.56 -25.42
C ASP A 416 1.14 3.56 -25.25
N ARG A 417 1.70 4.65 -24.72
CA ARG A 417 3.12 4.89 -24.55
C ARG A 417 3.47 5.12 -23.08
N ILE A 418 4.71 4.83 -22.72
CA ILE A 418 5.23 4.86 -21.35
C ILE A 418 6.55 5.62 -21.29
N ILE A 419 6.61 6.63 -20.42
CA ILE A 419 7.88 7.17 -19.91
C ILE A 419 8.20 6.47 -18.58
N PRO A 420 9.35 5.79 -18.45
CA PRO A 420 9.72 5.07 -17.24
C PRO A 420 9.87 5.97 -16.01
N ASN A 421 9.42 5.49 -14.86
CA ASN A 421 9.78 6.03 -13.57
C ASN A 421 11.06 5.35 -13.06
N ASN A 422 12.14 6.12 -12.97
CA ASN A 422 13.43 5.70 -12.44
C ASN A 422 13.56 5.91 -10.91
N GLY A 423 12.51 6.42 -10.25
CA GLY A 423 12.45 6.56 -8.80
C GLY A 423 12.13 5.24 -8.09
N SER A 424 12.14 5.26 -6.76
CA SER A 424 11.96 4.07 -5.90
C SER A 424 10.58 3.42 -6.00
N PHE A 425 9.57 4.12 -6.52
CA PHE A 425 8.27 3.52 -6.84
C PHE A 425 8.29 2.66 -8.12
N ALA A 426 9.37 2.75 -8.91
CA ALA A 426 9.67 1.90 -10.06
C ALA A 426 8.52 1.77 -11.08
N ASN A 427 8.48 0.66 -11.80
CA ASN A 427 7.61 0.40 -12.95
C ASN A 427 6.10 0.45 -12.64
N SER A 428 5.68 0.16 -11.41
CA SER A 428 4.27 0.33 -10.99
C SER A 428 3.79 1.79 -11.09
N TYR A 429 4.71 2.74 -11.24
CA TYR A 429 4.49 4.17 -11.32
C TYR A 429 5.03 4.81 -12.60
N ASP A 430 5.33 3.98 -13.61
CA ASP A 430 5.61 4.45 -14.96
C ASP A 430 4.48 5.37 -15.47
N ALA A 431 4.84 6.40 -16.23
CA ALA A 431 3.89 7.40 -16.69
C ALA A 431 3.31 7.03 -18.06
N LEU A 432 2.00 6.79 -18.10
CA LEU A 432 1.23 6.70 -19.33
C LEU A 432 1.25 8.06 -20.02
N HIS A 433 1.52 8.09 -21.32
CA HIS A 433 1.46 9.32 -22.08
C HIS A 433 0.82 9.21 -23.46
N HIS A 434 0.43 10.38 -23.97
CA HIS A 434 -0.09 10.61 -25.31
C HIS A 434 0.62 11.85 -25.88
N LYS A 435 1.35 11.69 -27.00
CA LYS A 435 2.01 12.78 -27.72
C LYS A 435 2.93 13.65 -26.84
N VAL A 436 3.70 12.99 -25.96
CA VAL A 436 4.95 13.58 -25.45
C VAL A 436 6.01 13.14 -26.46
N GLU A 437 6.62 14.09 -27.17
CA GLU A 437 7.71 13.80 -28.10
C GLU A 437 9.04 13.96 -27.36
N LEU A 438 9.96 13.00 -27.51
CA LEU A 438 11.31 13.13 -26.99
C LEU A 438 12.16 13.94 -27.96
N VAL A 439 12.79 15.01 -27.47
CA VAL A 439 13.61 15.96 -28.24
C VAL A 439 14.91 16.29 -27.48
N PRO A 440 15.93 16.92 -28.09
CA PRO A 440 17.12 17.34 -27.34
C PRO A 440 16.75 18.21 -26.11
N GLY A 441 17.24 17.78 -24.94
CA GLY A 441 16.91 18.33 -23.62
C GLY A 441 18.00 19.22 -23.03
N LYS A 442 17.85 19.53 -21.74
CA LYS A 442 18.91 20.14 -20.92
C LYS A 442 19.97 19.09 -20.59
N HIS A 443 19.53 17.88 -20.25
CA HIS A 443 20.38 16.74 -19.93
C HIS A 443 19.98 15.54 -20.80
N GLY A 444 20.54 15.46 -22.02
CA GLY A 444 20.17 14.40 -22.97
C GLY A 444 18.90 14.74 -23.72
N THR A 445 17.76 14.15 -23.34
CA THR A 445 16.47 14.30 -23.99
C THR A 445 15.41 14.85 -23.04
N ALA A 446 14.51 15.67 -23.58
CA ALA A 446 13.40 16.25 -22.85
C ALA A 446 12.06 15.85 -23.48
N GLY A 447 11.01 15.83 -22.67
CA GLY A 447 9.64 15.71 -23.13
C GLY A 447 9.12 17.04 -23.67
N LYS A 448 8.62 17.04 -24.90
CA LYS A 448 7.92 18.18 -25.50
C LYS A 448 6.42 18.10 -25.23
N PHE A 449 5.91 19.13 -24.54
CA PHE A 449 4.52 19.23 -24.12
C PHE A 449 3.75 20.25 -24.96
N THR A 450 2.51 19.89 -25.29
CA THR A 450 1.56 20.74 -26.01
C THR A 450 0.20 20.71 -25.31
N LYS A 451 -0.75 21.52 -25.80
CA LYS A 451 -2.14 21.48 -25.31
C LYS A 451 -2.84 20.11 -25.47
N ASN A 452 -2.32 19.23 -26.33
CA ASN A 452 -2.90 17.92 -26.63
C ASN A 452 -2.15 16.77 -25.95
N THR A 453 -1.10 17.08 -25.18
CA THR A 453 -0.26 16.09 -24.52
C THR A 453 -0.90 15.63 -23.21
N ILE A 454 -0.75 14.35 -22.89
CA ILE A 454 -1.09 13.77 -21.58
C ILE A 454 0.14 13.03 -21.08
N MET A 455 0.48 13.18 -19.80
CA MET A 455 1.44 12.34 -19.09
C MET A 455 0.99 12.17 -17.64
N THR A 456 0.78 10.94 -17.17
CA THR A 456 0.28 10.66 -15.82
C THR A 456 0.63 9.26 -15.34
N SER A 457 0.92 9.13 -14.04
CA SER A 457 1.06 7.83 -13.38
C SER A 457 -0.32 7.26 -13.02
N TYR A 458 -0.47 5.93 -13.10
CA TYR A 458 -1.67 5.25 -12.61
C TYR A 458 -1.67 5.05 -11.09
N GLY A 459 -0.51 4.74 -10.50
CA GLY A 459 -0.36 4.60 -9.05
C GLY A 459 -0.74 5.89 -8.32
N MET A 460 -1.33 5.75 -7.14
CA MET A 460 -1.74 6.87 -6.28
C MET A 460 -0.56 7.41 -5.45
N GLY A 461 -0.62 8.70 -5.13
CA GLY A 461 0.44 9.40 -4.39
C GLY A 461 1.35 10.25 -5.29
N PRO A 462 2.34 10.93 -4.70
CA PRO A 462 2.91 10.60 -3.39
C PRO A 462 2.35 11.40 -2.20
N LEU A 463 1.40 12.32 -2.41
CA LEU A 463 0.89 13.16 -1.33
C LEU A 463 0.20 12.34 -0.22
N ASP A 464 0.42 12.77 1.02
CA ASP A 464 -0.17 12.14 2.20
C ASP A 464 -0.31 13.15 3.35
N ASN A 465 -1.54 13.64 3.58
CA ASN A 465 -1.85 14.59 4.65
C ASN A 465 -0.83 15.74 4.72
N GLY A 466 -0.17 15.95 5.86
CA GLY A 466 0.83 16.99 6.05
C GLY A 466 2.27 16.59 5.68
N LYS A 467 2.51 15.35 5.21
CA LYS A 467 3.88 14.85 5.01
C LYS A 467 4.67 15.73 4.02
N PRO A 468 5.95 16.01 4.30
CA PRO A 468 6.77 16.83 3.41
C PRO A 468 6.86 16.25 2.00
N ILE A 469 6.80 17.12 1.00
CA ILE A 469 7.02 16.79 -0.40
C ILE A 469 8.00 17.79 -1.01
N SER A 470 8.83 17.30 -1.94
CA SER A 470 9.72 18.14 -2.75
C SER A 470 9.64 17.82 -4.23
N TYR A 471 9.74 18.84 -5.07
CA TYR A 471 9.79 18.75 -6.53
C TYR A 471 11.09 19.33 -7.06
N SER A 472 11.63 18.74 -8.12
CA SER A 472 12.68 19.29 -8.97
C SER A 472 12.27 19.09 -10.42
N VAL A 473 12.44 20.11 -11.27
CA VAL A 473 12.11 20.02 -12.69
C VAL A 473 12.87 21.09 -13.49
N TRP A 474 13.36 20.70 -14.67
CA TRP A 474 13.83 21.65 -15.68
C TRP A 474 12.71 21.97 -16.66
N ILE A 475 12.50 23.25 -16.96
CA ILE A 475 11.51 23.71 -17.93
C ILE A 475 12.11 24.68 -18.94
N LYS A 476 11.53 24.70 -20.14
CA LYS A 476 11.79 25.70 -21.18
C LYS A 476 10.49 26.12 -21.85
N THR A 477 10.10 27.38 -21.72
CA THR A 477 8.86 27.91 -22.29
C THR A 477 8.97 29.39 -22.63
N SER A 478 8.11 29.86 -23.53
CA SER A 478 7.92 31.28 -23.86
C SER A 478 6.47 31.74 -23.64
N SER A 479 5.66 30.93 -22.96
CA SER A 479 4.23 31.17 -22.78
C SER A 479 3.98 32.18 -21.66
N GLU A 480 3.06 33.13 -21.88
CA GLU A 480 2.58 34.05 -20.85
C GLU A 480 1.37 33.52 -20.07
N GLU A 481 0.74 32.44 -20.56
CA GLU A 481 -0.42 31.80 -19.92
C GLU A 481 -0.11 31.29 -18.51
N ASN A 482 -1.15 31.13 -17.69
CA ASN A 482 -1.07 30.34 -16.46
C ASN A 482 -1.07 28.85 -16.80
N GLN A 483 0.08 28.19 -16.69
CA GLN A 483 0.28 26.80 -17.11
C GLN A 483 0.59 25.86 -15.94
N LEU A 484 0.09 24.64 -16.03
CA LEU A 484 0.26 23.58 -15.04
C LEU A 484 1.47 22.70 -15.39
N ILE A 485 2.51 22.71 -14.56
CA ILE A 485 3.72 21.88 -14.72
C ILE A 485 3.54 20.54 -14.00
N ILE A 486 3.24 20.57 -12.69
CA ILE A 486 2.99 19.38 -11.88
C ILE A 486 1.58 19.47 -11.30
N ASN A 487 0.79 18.41 -11.48
CA ASN A 487 -0.56 18.30 -10.96
C ASN A 487 -0.70 17.11 -10.01
N THR A 488 -1.32 17.42 -8.87
CA THR A 488 -1.58 16.48 -7.78
C THR A 488 -3.03 16.52 -7.31
N GLY A 489 -3.95 16.97 -8.18
CA GLY A 489 -5.37 17.03 -7.89
C GLY A 489 -6.01 15.66 -7.68
N SER A 490 -6.99 15.60 -6.77
CA SER A 490 -7.69 14.38 -6.40
C SER A 490 -8.39 13.70 -7.58
N ILE A 491 -8.37 12.36 -7.62
CA ILE A 491 -9.09 11.55 -8.61
C ILE A 491 -10.57 11.32 -8.21
N TRP A 492 -10.89 11.34 -6.92
CA TRP A 492 -12.23 11.03 -6.41
C TRP A 492 -13.03 12.26 -5.98
N SER A 493 -12.45 13.07 -5.11
CA SER A 493 -13.08 14.29 -4.59
C SER A 493 -13.29 15.34 -5.69
N LYS A 494 -14.43 16.01 -5.62
CA LYS A 494 -14.76 17.21 -6.42
C LYS A 494 -14.27 18.49 -5.76
N ALA A 495 -13.75 18.41 -4.53
CA ALA A 495 -13.24 19.57 -3.80
C ALA A 495 -11.94 20.06 -4.45
N LEU A 496 -11.90 21.35 -4.81
CA LEU A 496 -10.73 21.98 -5.43
C LEU A 496 -9.74 22.46 -4.36
N LYS A 497 -9.31 21.56 -3.48
CA LYS A 497 -8.35 21.79 -2.39
C LYS A 497 -7.59 20.51 -2.04
N GLY A 498 -6.55 20.62 -1.23
CA GLY A 498 -5.79 19.47 -0.71
C GLY A 498 -4.87 18.86 -1.76
N PHE A 499 -4.32 19.68 -2.65
CA PHE A 499 -3.28 19.30 -3.61
C PHE A 499 -2.08 20.23 -3.45
N MET A 500 -1.01 19.99 -4.18
CA MET A 500 0.15 20.88 -4.30
C MET A 500 0.60 20.89 -5.76
N ASN A 501 0.00 21.78 -6.54
CA ASN A 501 0.32 21.94 -7.95
C ASN A 501 1.47 22.94 -8.11
N LEU A 502 2.33 22.69 -9.10
CA LEU A 502 3.32 23.65 -9.58
C LEU A 502 2.82 24.28 -10.87
N HIS A 503 2.67 25.59 -10.87
CA HIS A 503 2.31 26.37 -12.04
C HIS A 503 3.44 27.32 -12.45
N ILE A 504 3.38 27.79 -13.69
CA ILE A 504 4.10 28.99 -14.16
C ILE A 504 3.07 29.95 -14.75
N ASN A 505 3.07 31.20 -14.30
CA ASN A 505 2.07 32.19 -14.65
C ASN A 505 2.74 33.49 -15.06
N ASN A 506 2.66 33.84 -16.35
CA ASN A 506 3.40 34.98 -16.92
C ASN A 506 4.90 34.97 -16.54
N GLY A 507 5.52 33.79 -16.63
CA GLY A 507 6.93 33.59 -16.31
C GLY A 507 7.26 33.46 -14.82
N LEU A 508 6.30 33.53 -13.90
CA LEU A 508 6.55 33.43 -12.46
C LEU A 508 6.09 32.07 -11.91
N PRO A 509 6.93 31.33 -11.17
CA PRO A 509 6.53 30.09 -10.49
C PRO A 509 5.48 30.31 -9.40
N GLU A 510 4.48 29.44 -9.35
CA GLU A 510 3.45 29.44 -8.31
C GLU A 510 3.20 28.03 -7.74
N VAL A 511 3.14 27.94 -6.41
CA VAL A 511 2.61 26.75 -5.71
C VAL A 511 1.14 26.99 -5.40
N VAL A 512 0.28 26.09 -5.86
CA VAL A 512 -1.18 26.21 -5.74
C VAL A 512 -1.73 25.01 -4.99
N ILE A 513 -2.42 25.25 -3.86
CA ILE A 513 -2.90 24.16 -2.98
C ILE A 513 -4.42 24.02 -2.92
N SER A 514 -5.12 24.99 -3.50
CA SER A 514 -6.57 24.97 -3.71
C SER A 514 -6.95 26.00 -4.79
N LYS A 515 -8.23 26.05 -5.17
CA LYS A 515 -8.75 27.12 -6.04
C LYS A 515 -8.53 28.53 -5.47
N ASP A 516 -8.26 28.67 -4.17
CA ASP A 516 -8.20 29.95 -3.45
C ASP A 516 -6.86 30.27 -2.79
N HIS A 517 -5.87 29.37 -2.81
CA HIS A 517 -4.61 29.52 -2.06
C HIS A 517 -3.39 29.35 -2.96
N TYR A 518 -2.57 30.40 -3.09
CA TYR A 518 -1.48 30.52 -4.06
C TYR A 518 -0.28 31.18 -3.39
N LEU A 519 0.89 30.54 -3.49
CA LEU A 519 2.18 31.13 -3.18
C LEU A 519 2.90 31.44 -4.49
N MET A 520 3.37 32.67 -4.67
CA MET A 520 4.11 33.09 -5.85
C MET A 520 5.57 33.37 -5.49
N ALA A 521 6.49 32.98 -6.36
CA ALA A 521 7.89 33.40 -6.30
C ALA A 521 8.07 34.75 -7.02
N LEU A 522 8.71 35.71 -6.33
CA LEU A 522 9.08 37.03 -6.86
C LEU A 522 10.49 36.93 -7.45
N THR A 523 10.55 36.60 -8.73
CA THR A 523 11.78 36.35 -9.49
C THR A 523 11.75 37.15 -10.80
N GLU A 524 12.85 37.14 -11.55
CA GLU A 524 12.79 37.48 -12.97
C GLU A 524 11.91 36.47 -13.71
N LYS A 525 11.30 36.89 -14.82
CA LYS A 525 10.44 36.01 -15.59
C LYS A 525 11.26 34.96 -16.30
N ILE A 526 10.92 33.69 -16.08
CA ILE A 526 11.60 32.52 -16.66
C ILE A 526 10.88 31.92 -17.88
N ASN A 527 10.01 32.71 -18.52
CA ASN A 527 9.37 32.36 -19.80
C ASN A 527 10.06 33.07 -20.98
N ASP A 528 11.38 33.14 -20.95
CA ASP A 528 12.23 33.79 -21.94
C ASP A 528 12.66 32.87 -23.10
N GLY A 529 12.22 31.61 -23.06
CA GLY A 529 12.61 30.59 -24.03
C GLY A 529 13.94 29.90 -23.72
N ASN A 530 14.55 30.11 -22.54
CA ASN A 530 15.72 29.38 -22.05
C ASN A 530 15.34 28.27 -21.04
N TRP A 531 16.32 27.43 -20.70
CA TRP A 531 16.15 26.40 -19.68
C TRP A 531 16.30 26.99 -18.29
N HIS A 532 15.32 26.73 -17.43
CA HIS A 532 15.34 27.10 -16.02
C HIS A 532 15.04 25.89 -15.14
N HIS A 533 15.75 25.78 -14.03
CA HIS A 533 15.51 24.79 -13.00
C HIS A 533 14.56 25.34 -11.94
N LEU A 534 13.58 24.53 -11.53
CA LEU A 534 12.68 24.82 -10.43
C LEU A 534 12.81 23.73 -9.37
N ALA A 535 13.04 24.14 -8.12
CA ALA A 535 12.92 23.26 -6.97
C ALA A 535 11.96 23.83 -5.92
N ILE A 536 11.07 22.98 -5.41
CA ILE A 536 10.08 23.35 -4.40
C ILE A 536 10.19 22.34 -3.27
N THR A 537 10.33 22.79 -2.03
CA THR A 537 10.44 21.90 -0.87
C THR A 537 9.58 22.40 0.28
N MET A 538 8.81 21.50 0.88
CA MET A 538 8.27 21.72 2.22
C MET A 538 9.41 21.56 3.23
N PRO A 539 9.66 22.51 4.14
CA PRO A 539 10.72 22.36 5.14
C PRO A 539 10.38 21.33 6.24
N LYS A 540 9.10 21.14 6.56
CA LYS A 540 8.63 20.27 7.65
C LYS A 540 7.18 19.81 7.41
N GLU A 541 6.74 18.81 8.18
CA GLU A 541 5.36 18.32 8.15
C GLU A 541 4.37 19.41 8.53
N SER A 542 3.26 19.50 7.78
CA SER A 542 2.18 20.47 7.96
C SER A 542 2.65 21.92 8.05
N CYS A 543 3.76 22.28 7.41
CA CYS A 543 4.23 23.67 7.36
C CYS A 543 3.16 24.58 6.74
N ARG A 544 3.27 25.88 7.01
CA ARG A 544 2.39 26.89 6.39
C ARG A 544 2.72 27.05 4.91
N LEU A 545 1.73 27.45 4.12
CA LEU A 545 1.94 27.76 2.71
C LEU A 545 3.06 28.80 2.52
N SER A 546 3.15 29.82 3.38
CA SER A 546 4.22 30.82 3.36
C SER A 546 5.63 30.27 3.66
N GLU A 547 5.72 29.11 4.33
CA GLU A 547 7.00 28.45 4.67
C GLU A 547 7.53 27.57 3.54
N VAL A 548 6.76 27.29 2.49
CA VAL A 548 7.23 26.52 1.33
C VAL A 548 8.34 27.30 0.64
N LEU A 549 9.46 26.61 0.39
CA LEU A 549 10.63 27.20 -0.25
C LEU A 549 10.54 26.94 -1.76
N ILE A 550 10.74 28.00 -2.54
CA ILE A 550 10.83 27.94 -4.01
C ILE A 550 12.23 28.41 -4.41
N TYR A 551 12.88 27.63 -5.26
CA TYR A 551 14.18 27.91 -5.84
C TYR A 551 14.06 27.98 -7.36
N VAL A 552 14.77 28.92 -7.96
CA VAL A 552 14.90 29.09 -9.41
C VAL A 552 16.39 29.09 -9.73
N ASP A 553 16.83 28.19 -10.61
CA ASP A 553 18.24 28.05 -10.99
C ASP A 553 19.19 27.90 -9.80
N GLY A 554 18.75 27.16 -8.77
CA GLY A 554 19.49 26.93 -7.54
C GLY A 554 19.41 28.06 -6.50
N GLU A 555 18.86 29.23 -6.86
CA GLU A 555 18.72 30.37 -5.95
C GLU A 555 17.35 30.42 -5.28
N LYS A 556 17.34 30.68 -3.97
CA LYS A 556 16.08 30.78 -3.20
C LYS A 556 15.33 32.07 -3.56
N ALA A 557 14.09 31.93 -4.02
CA ALA A 557 13.22 33.05 -4.32
C ALA A 557 12.59 33.67 -3.06
N VAL A 558 12.34 34.97 -3.10
CA VAL A 558 11.41 35.62 -2.16
C VAL A 558 9.98 35.25 -2.57
N THR A 559 9.14 34.85 -1.61
CA THR A 559 7.77 34.42 -1.88
C THR A 559 6.72 35.37 -1.30
N ARG A 560 5.52 35.38 -1.90
CA ARG A 560 4.35 36.08 -1.36
C ARG A 560 3.09 35.23 -1.54
N ILE A 561 2.21 35.24 -0.54
CA ILE A 561 0.84 34.74 -0.70
C ILE A 561 0.12 35.64 -1.73
N LYS A 562 -0.10 35.12 -2.94
CA LYS A 562 -0.77 35.84 -4.02
C LYS A 562 -2.27 35.92 -3.78
N LYS A 563 -2.84 34.84 -3.25
CA LYS A 563 -4.28 34.67 -3.04
C LYS A 563 -4.51 33.73 -1.86
N GLY A 564 -5.53 34.02 -1.05
CA GLY A 564 -5.93 33.21 0.10
C GLY A 564 -5.22 33.64 1.40
N SER A 565 -5.54 32.95 2.48
CA SER A 565 -4.86 33.10 3.77
C SER A 565 -3.61 32.21 3.84
N ASP A 566 -2.72 32.50 4.78
CA ASP A 566 -1.64 31.56 5.09
C ASP A 566 -2.20 30.40 5.94
N VAL A 567 -2.10 29.17 5.44
CA VAL A 567 -2.72 27.98 6.03
C VAL A 567 -1.71 26.86 6.16
N ASN A 568 -1.89 25.98 7.14
CA ASN A 568 -1.12 24.74 7.24
C ASN A 568 -1.44 23.83 6.06
N LEU A 569 -0.41 23.21 5.50
CA LEU A 569 -0.54 22.28 4.39
C LEU A 569 -1.09 20.94 4.87
N SER A 570 -2.14 20.47 4.20
CA SER A 570 -2.69 19.13 4.34
C SER A 570 -3.29 18.70 3.01
N PHE A 571 -2.91 17.52 2.54
CA PHE A 571 -3.18 17.03 1.20
C PHE A 571 -4.05 15.79 1.22
N THR A 572 -4.80 15.61 0.15
CA THR A 572 -5.51 14.36 -0.10
C THR A 572 -4.52 13.25 -0.46
N LYS A 573 -4.76 12.07 0.10
CA LYS A 573 -4.10 10.83 -0.30
C LYS A 573 -4.57 10.31 -1.67
N SER A 574 -5.73 10.80 -2.12
CA SER A 574 -6.44 10.29 -3.30
C SER A 574 -6.07 10.98 -4.61
N MET A 575 -4.78 11.07 -4.94
CA MET A 575 -4.31 11.71 -6.16
C MET A 575 -3.41 10.81 -7.01
N ARG A 576 -3.26 11.19 -8.28
CA ARG A 576 -2.33 10.57 -9.24
C ARG A 576 -1.50 11.65 -9.91
N LEU A 577 -0.18 11.50 -9.87
CA LEU A 577 0.74 12.47 -10.44
C LEU A 577 0.49 12.66 -11.94
N SER A 578 0.45 13.92 -12.38
CA SER A 578 0.40 14.27 -13.80
C SER A 578 1.38 15.39 -14.12
N ILE A 579 2.05 15.30 -15.27
CA ILE A 579 3.01 16.29 -15.74
C ILE A 579 2.42 17.02 -16.95
N GLY A 580 2.52 18.36 -16.95
CA GLY A 580 2.07 19.23 -18.03
C GLY A 580 0.55 19.34 -18.23
N GLY A 581 -0.26 18.68 -17.40
CA GLY A 581 -1.72 18.64 -17.57
C GLY A 581 -2.46 17.93 -16.43
N LEU A 582 -3.79 17.80 -16.57
CA LEU A 582 -4.69 17.33 -15.50
C LEU A 582 -4.75 15.80 -15.33
N GLY A 583 -4.22 15.01 -16.27
CA GLY A 583 -4.18 13.53 -16.20
C GLY A 583 -5.47 12.88 -15.66
N TYR A 584 -5.36 12.02 -14.63
CA TYR A 584 -6.50 11.32 -14.04
C TYR A 584 -7.38 12.16 -13.09
N THR A 585 -7.01 13.40 -12.79
CA THR A 585 -7.73 14.22 -11.81
C THR A 585 -9.21 14.40 -12.18
N ASN A 586 -10.05 14.45 -11.14
CA ASN A 586 -11.50 14.59 -11.26
C ASN A 586 -11.89 15.76 -12.19
N LYS A 587 -12.94 15.58 -13.01
CA LYS A 587 -13.41 16.60 -13.96
C LYS A 587 -13.77 17.94 -13.32
N ALA A 588 -14.06 17.99 -12.02
CA ALA A 588 -14.27 19.25 -11.29
C ALA A 588 -13.08 20.21 -11.43
N PHE A 589 -11.85 19.70 -11.54
CA PHE A 589 -10.63 20.49 -11.67
C PHE A 589 -10.52 21.25 -13.01
N ASN A 590 -11.40 20.96 -13.98
CA ASN A 590 -11.51 21.76 -15.21
C ASN A 590 -11.95 23.21 -14.92
N LYS A 591 -12.47 23.48 -13.73
CA LYS A 591 -12.85 24.82 -13.28
C LYS A 591 -11.65 25.64 -12.79
N LEU A 592 -10.47 25.03 -12.60
CA LEU A 592 -9.26 25.78 -12.29
C LEU A 592 -8.87 26.61 -13.51
N ASN A 593 -8.55 27.89 -13.31
CA ASN A 593 -8.12 28.79 -14.37
C ASN A 593 -6.65 28.54 -14.74
N VAL A 594 -6.36 27.36 -15.30
CA VAL A 594 -5.01 26.93 -15.68
C VAL A 594 -5.05 26.21 -17.02
N LYS A 595 -3.99 26.34 -17.81
CA LYS A 595 -3.81 25.70 -19.12
C LYS A 595 -2.80 24.55 -19.01
N ALA A 596 -2.85 23.64 -19.98
CA ALA A 596 -1.79 22.66 -20.16
C ALA A 596 -0.45 23.35 -20.45
N PHE A 597 0.64 22.76 -19.98
CA PHE A 597 1.99 23.23 -20.24
C PHE A 597 2.32 23.16 -21.74
N LYS A 598 3.10 24.13 -22.20
CA LYS A 598 3.58 24.23 -23.58
C LYS A 598 5.05 24.60 -23.51
N GLY A 599 5.90 23.70 -23.94
CA GLY A 599 7.34 23.86 -23.77
C GLY A 599 8.02 22.50 -23.65
N LEU A 600 9.25 22.53 -23.15
CA LEU A 600 10.02 21.33 -22.85
C LEU A 600 10.11 21.14 -21.33
N VAL A 601 10.07 19.89 -20.90
CA VAL A 601 10.25 19.47 -19.51
C VAL A 601 11.34 18.41 -19.48
N ASP A 602 12.25 18.51 -18.53
CA ASP A 602 13.37 17.59 -18.35
C ASP A 602 13.59 17.30 -16.86
N GLU A 603 14.18 16.15 -16.55
CA GLU A 603 14.60 15.71 -15.20
C GLU A 603 13.56 15.97 -14.07
N VAL A 604 12.32 15.49 -14.26
CA VAL A 604 11.26 15.64 -13.25
C VAL A 604 11.51 14.67 -12.11
N THR A 605 11.75 15.18 -10.91
CA THR A 605 12.06 14.37 -9.72
C THR A 605 11.21 14.78 -8.52
N ILE A 606 10.70 13.80 -7.76
CA ILE A 606 9.81 14.03 -6.62
C ILE A 606 10.23 13.17 -5.42
N TRP A 607 10.30 13.78 -4.25
CA TRP A 607 10.61 13.14 -2.97
C TRP A 607 9.45 13.30 -1.98
N THR A 608 9.23 12.28 -1.15
CA THR A 608 8.34 12.29 0.02
C THR A 608 9.03 12.80 1.28
N ARG A 609 10.00 13.69 1.11
CA ARG A 609 10.77 14.36 2.16
C ARG A 609 11.19 15.74 1.69
N SER A 610 11.66 16.55 2.63
CA SER A 610 12.39 17.79 2.33
C SER A 610 13.72 17.47 1.63
N ILE A 611 14.15 18.34 0.72
CA ILE A 611 15.51 18.32 0.14
C ILE A 611 16.33 19.52 0.64
N SER A 612 17.62 19.30 0.84
CA SER A 612 18.58 20.29 1.34
C SER A 612 18.98 21.31 0.26
N VAL A 613 19.57 22.43 0.68
CA VAL A 613 20.08 23.47 -0.25
C VAL A 613 21.22 22.91 -1.10
N GLU A 614 22.03 22.01 -0.54
CA GLU A 614 23.12 21.34 -1.24
C GLU A 614 22.58 20.41 -2.34
N GLU A 615 21.54 19.62 -2.04
CA GLU A 615 20.85 18.80 -3.04
C GLU A 615 20.24 19.67 -4.16
N ILE A 616 19.59 20.79 -3.81
CA ILE A 616 19.01 21.71 -4.79
C ILE A 616 20.11 22.30 -5.69
N SER A 617 21.23 22.71 -5.11
CA SER A 617 22.36 23.27 -5.86
C SER A 617 22.95 22.23 -6.82
N GLN A 618 23.01 20.96 -6.41
CA GLN A 618 23.48 19.88 -7.29
C GLN A 618 22.52 19.61 -8.44
N LEU A 619 21.20 19.71 -8.22
CA LEU A 619 20.18 19.50 -9.25
C LEU A 619 20.10 20.65 -10.28
N ALA A 620 20.54 21.85 -9.90
CA ALA A 620 20.51 23.05 -10.74
C ALA A 620 21.73 23.18 -11.68
N ASN A 621 22.77 22.36 -11.48
CA ASN A 621 23.99 22.31 -12.30
C ASN A 621 23.93 21.16 -13.30
#